data_AF-A0ABD3QUY0-F1
#
_entry.id   AF-A0ABD3QUY0-F1
#
_cell.length_a   1.000
_cell.length_b   1.000
_cell.length_c   1.000
_cell.angle_alpha   90.00
_cell.angle_beta   90.00
_cell.angle_gamma   90.00
#
_symmetry.space_group_name_H-M   'P 1'
#
loop_
_entity.id
_entity.type
_entity.pdbx_description
1 polymer ?
#
loop_
_entity_poly.entity_id
_entity_poly.type
_entity_poly.pdbx_seq_one_letter_code
_entity_poly.pdbx_strand_id
1 'polypeptide(L)'
;MKVPVRRTYEQQAFCTGDLTSQRKEPNQKCLVYSFGINDNTEWEEKISKEFGCDVFAFDPTSNFPNFVAPGVTFHQLGLQGAGVDVSSTHSVSYDALDPSKLRTLGEIVNAMGHTGRTIDILRLDCEGCEWGVLKQLACSSESQLVNQLMVEMHFQKNLGLATDDDILIAADAITCLENARWGIASMEKSGCGPKDAQYIDSALKFIRNPYFLQHITMKRLPQEQKTSWELFGDYVTATRAASEYFSEQYQQHGYDPSKWPPVPKNEYDVRRMEKHVAIQRYQPLYGDFFEPDFKAFDTYPLKGD
;
A
#
# COMPACT_ATOMS: atom_id res chain seq x y z
N MET A 1 -13.08 -5.48 6.74
CA MET A 1 -14.29 -4.68 7.04
C MET A 1 -14.02 -3.26 6.59
N LYS A 2 -15.05 -2.51 6.20
CA LYS A 2 -14.98 -1.06 6.05
C LYS A 2 -15.85 -0.41 7.11
N VAL A 3 -15.37 0.66 7.73
CA VAL A 3 -16.23 1.49 8.59
C VAL A 3 -16.98 2.46 7.67
N PRO A 4 -18.32 2.46 7.69
CA PRO A 4 -19.07 3.38 6.84
C PRO A 4 -18.87 4.80 7.36
N VAL A 5 -18.43 5.74 6.52
CA VAL A 5 -18.33 7.18 6.82
C VAL A 5 -18.96 8.00 5.70
N ARG A 6 -19.32 9.26 5.93
CA ARG A 6 -19.99 10.12 4.94
C ARG A 6 -19.16 10.28 3.67
N ARG A 7 -17.84 10.45 3.81
CA ARG A 7 -16.89 10.52 2.69
C ARG A 7 -16.51 9.11 2.27
N THR A 8 -17.14 8.60 1.23
CA THR A 8 -16.99 7.19 0.81
C THR A 8 -15.56 6.80 0.44
N TYR A 9 -14.72 7.76 0.05
CA TYR A 9 -13.30 7.53 -0.23
C TYR A 9 -12.45 7.29 1.03
N GLU A 10 -12.91 7.72 2.20
CA GLU A 10 -12.28 7.41 3.50
C GLU A 10 -12.73 6.03 4.04
N GLN A 11 -13.64 5.32 3.34
CA GLN A 11 -14.08 3.96 3.71
C GLN A 11 -13.10 2.89 3.21
N GLN A 12 -11.92 2.87 3.80
CA GLN A 12 -10.86 1.93 3.47
C GLN A 12 -11.05 0.61 4.24
N ALA A 13 -10.80 -0.52 3.59
CA ALA A 13 -10.92 -1.84 4.20
C ALA A 13 -9.74 -2.13 5.12
N PHE A 14 -10.03 -2.68 6.29
CA PHE A 14 -9.03 -3.14 7.26
C PHE A 14 -9.46 -4.45 7.90
N CYS A 15 -8.52 -5.14 8.52
CA CYS A 15 -8.75 -6.38 9.21
C CYS A 15 -9.10 -6.12 10.69
N THR A 16 -10.20 -6.69 11.15
CA THR A 16 -10.76 -6.48 12.50
C THR A 16 -10.37 -7.54 13.52
N GLY A 17 -9.83 -8.69 13.06
CA GLY A 17 -9.42 -9.79 13.94
C GLY A 17 -8.47 -9.32 15.04
N ASP A 18 -7.45 -8.56 14.67
CA ASP A 18 -6.40 -8.09 15.59
C ASP A 18 -6.87 -7.01 16.56
N LEU A 19 -7.96 -6.29 16.24
CA LEU A 19 -8.52 -5.28 17.14
C LEU A 19 -9.30 -5.90 18.30
N THR A 20 -9.78 -7.12 18.09
CA THR A 20 -10.73 -7.82 18.97
C THR A 20 -10.12 -9.06 19.63
N SER A 21 -9.03 -9.61 19.07
CA SER A 21 -8.36 -10.80 19.58
C SER A 21 -6.87 -10.51 19.85
N GLN A 22 -6.39 -11.03 20.99
CA GLN A 22 -5.01 -10.90 21.52
C GLN A 22 -4.65 -9.62 22.29
N ARG A 23 -5.45 -9.29 23.30
CA ARG A 23 -4.97 -8.37 24.34
C ARG A 23 -4.21 -9.16 25.39
N LYS A 24 -2.94 -8.78 25.63
CA LYS A 24 -2.14 -9.34 26.73
C LYS A 24 -2.79 -9.05 28.09
N GLU A 25 -3.45 -7.90 28.20
CA GLU A 25 -4.12 -7.45 29.42
C GLU A 25 -5.65 -7.32 29.23
N PRO A 26 -6.47 -7.75 30.20
CA PRO A 26 -7.94 -7.77 30.10
C PRO A 26 -8.61 -6.42 29.80
N ASN A 27 -7.93 -5.31 30.07
CA ASN A 27 -8.46 -3.94 29.93
C ASN A 27 -7.66 -3.06 28.97
N GLN A 28 -6.68 -3.61 28.25
CA GLN A 28 -5.93 -2.81 27.29
C GLN A 28 -6.86 -2.40 26.14
N LYS A 29 -6.80 -1.17 25.67
CA LYS A 29 -7.53 -0.73 24.48
C LYS A 29 -6.64 -0.75 23.25
N CYS A 30 -7.24 -0.86 22.06
CA CYS A 30 -6.48 -0.91 20.82
C CYS A 30 -5.89 0.47 20.61
N LEU A 31 -4.68 0.53 20.11
CA LEU A 31 -3.99 1.79 19.86
C LEU A 31 -4.01 2.07 18.36
N VAL A 32 -4.65 3.16 17.97
CA VAL A 32 -4.73 3.56 16.56
C VAL A 32 -4.09 4.91 16.40
N TYR A 33 -3.15 5.02 15.47
CA TYR A 33 -2.57 6.28 15.03
C TYR A 33 -3.10 6.59 13.64
N SER A 34 -3.72 7.76 13.45
CA SER A 34 -4.27 8.21 12.18
C SER A 34 -3.63 9.53 11.78
N PHE A 35 -2.90 9.55 10.68
CA PHE A 35 -2.19 10.73 10.17
C PHE A 35 -2.89 11.29 8.94
N GLY A 36 -3.03 12.62 8.91
CA GLY A 36 -3.63 13.40 7.83
C GLY A 36 -5.15 13.29 7.79
N ILE A 37 -5.76 13.63 8.92
CA ILE A 37 -7.22 13.60 9.05
C ILE A 37 -7.93 14.79 8.35
N ASN A 38 -7.17 15.81 7.93
CA ASN A 38 -7.69 17.02 7.31
C ASN A 38 -8.85 17.62 8.15
N ASP A 39 -9.98 17.95 7.55
CA ASP A 39 -11.13 18.57 8.22
C ASP A 39 -12.17 17.54 8.72
N ASN A 40 -11.87 16.24 8.75
CA ASN A 40 -12.83 15.19 9.13
C ASN A 40 -12.26 14.16 10.11
N THR A 41 -13.02 13.87 11.17
CA THR A 41 -12.66 12.89 12.21
C THR A 41 -13.62 11.70 12.27
N GLU A 42 -14.56 11.59 11.32
CA GLU A 42 -15.63 10.59 11.38
C GLU A 42 -15.09 9.15 11.40
N TRP A 43 -14.00 8.88 10.68
CA TRP A 43 -13.39 7.55 10.67
C TRP A 43 -12.81 7.20 12.04
N GLU A 44 -12.04 8.12 12.62
CA GLU A 44 -11.39 7.98 13.93
C GLU A 44 -12.43 7.77 15.04
N GLU A 45 -13.50 8.58 15.01
CA GLU A 45 -14.63 8.48 15.93
C GLU A 45 -15.32 7.12 15.87
N LYS A 46 -15.56 6.60 14.66
CA LYS A 46 -16.20 5.29 14.49
C LYS A 46 -15.30 4.15 14.89
N ILE A 47 -14.01 4.22 14.60
CA ILE A 47 -13.04 3.22 15.08
C ILE A 47 -13.03 3.17 16.60
N SER A 48 -12.97 4.33 17.26
CA SER A 48 -13.01 4.38 18.72
C SER A 48 -14.33 3.82 19.26
N LYS A 49 -15.47 4.22 18.68
CA LYS A 49 -16.80 3.81 19.13
C LYS A 49 -17.10 2.32 18.91
N GLU A 50 -16.75 1.77 17.74
CA GLU A 50 -17.11 0.40 17.35
C GLU A 50 -16.15 -0.64 17.93
N PHE A 51 -14.87 -0.30 18.10
CA PHE A 51 -13.84 -1.23 18.55
C PHE A 51 -13.27 -0.91 19.94
N GLY A 52 -13.68 0.21 20.55
CA GLY A 52 -13.18 0.63 21.86
C GLY A 52 -11.71 1.03 21.85
N CYS A 53 -11.17 1.46 20.70
CA CYS A 53 -9.78 1.88 20.59
C CYS A 53 -9.53 3.26 21.22
N ASP A 54 -8.34 3.45 21.76
CA ASP A 54 -7.77 4.77 21.96
C ASP A 54 -7.13 5.20 20.63
N VAL A 55 -7.70 6.25 20.04
CA VAL A 55 -7.32 6.78 18.72
C VAL A 55 -6.58 8.09 18.92
N PHE A 56 -5.40 8.18 18.33
CA PHE A 56 -4.59 9.39 18.30
C PHE A 56 -4.56 9.87 16.85
N ALA A 57 -5.20 11.00 16.62
CA ALA A 57 -5.32 11.64 15.33
C ALA A 57 -4.27 12.75 15.21
N PHE A 58 -3.61 12.83 14.06
CA PHE A 58 -2.46 13.69 13.85
C PHE A 58 -2.60 14.43 12.53
N ASP A 59 -2.49 15.75 12.57
CA ASP A 59 -2.41 16.57 11.36
C ASP A 59 -1.78 17.94 11.69
N PRO A 60 -0.65 18.31 11.05
CA PRO A 60 0.05 19.55 11.34
C PRO A 60 -0.65 20.82 10.80
N THR A 61 -1.61 20.66 9.89
CA THR A 61 -2.35 21.73 9.20
C THR A 61 -3.74 21.96 9.79
N SER A 62 -4.33 20.91 10.37
CA SER A 62 -5.68 20.97 10.92
C SER A 62 -5.72 21.60 12.31
N ASN A 63 -6.92 22.04 12.70
CA ASN A 63 -7.16 22.74 13.95
C ASN A 63 -8.40 22.21 14.66
N PHE A 64 -8.26 21.07 15.33
CA PHE A 64 -9.29 20.50 16.19
C PHE A 64 -8.97 20.72 17.67
N PRO A 65 -9.98 20.63 18.57
CA PRO A 65 -9.71 20.49 19.99
C PRO A 65 -8.93 19.20 20.29
N ASN A 66 -8.07 19.23 21.30
CA ASN A 66 -7.27 18.08 21.71
C ASN A 66 -8.13 16.83 22.01
N PHE A 67 -9.35 17.00 22.50
CA PHE A 67 -10.31 15.91 22.68
C PHE A 67 -11.45 16.11 21.69
N VAL A 68 -11.40 15.34 20.60
CA VAL A 68 -12.38 15.43 19.51
C VAL A 68 -13.67 14.71 19.89
N ALA A 69 -13.52 13.49 20.41
CA ALA A 69 -14.62 12.62 20.78
C ALA A 69 -14.17 11.64 21.88
N PRO A 70 -15.08 10.90 22.54
CA PRO A 70 -14.70 9.86 23.49
C PRO A 70 -13.73 8.86 22.86
N GLY A 71 -12.51 8.76 23.40
CA GLY A 71 -11.47 7.87 22.91
C GLY A 71 -10.70 8.36 21.69
N VAL A 72 -10.90 9.62 21.25
CA VAL A 72 -10.15 10.25 20.16
C VAL A 72 -9.42 11.50 20.66
N THR A 73 -8.10 11.49 20.58
CA THR A 73 -7.24 12.63 20.94
C THR A 73 -6.57 13.19 19.69
N PHE A 74 -6.62 14.50 19.49
CA PHE A 74 -5.98 15.19 18.37
C PHE A 74 -4.66 15.83 18.79
N HIS A 75 -3.68 15.74 17.89
CA HIS A 75 -2.37 16.37 18.00
C HIS A 75 -2.01 17.08 16.70
N GLN A 76 -1.63 18.35 16.82
CA GLN A 76 -1.19 19.15 15.67
C GLN A 76 0.27 18.84 15.28
N LEU A 77 0.55 17.57 14.98
CA LEU A 77 1.86 17.04 14.61
C LEU A 77 1.77 16.29 13.28
N GLY A 78 2.86 16.28 12.52
CA GLY A 78 3.02 15.46 11.32
C GLY A 78 4.15 14.44 11.46
N LEU A 79 4.18 13.46 10.57
CA LEU A 79 5.25 12.47 10.49
C LEU A 79 6.39 12.91 9.58
N GLN A 80 7.59 12.42 9.84
CA GLN A 80 8.71 12.44 8.91
C GLN A 80 9.52 11.15 9.02
N GLY A 81 10.15 10.74 7.92
CA GLY A 81 11.16 9.69 7.94
C GLY A 81 12.49 10.20 8.50
N ALA A 82 13.17 9.42 9.34
CA ALA A 82 14.47 9.75 9.89
C ALA A 82 15.51 9.88 8.77
N GLY A 83 16.23 11.01 8.75
CA GLY A 83 17.23 11.29 7.72
C GLY A 83 16.63 11.69 6.36
N VAL A 84 15.31 11.85 6.26
CA VAL A 84 14.65 12.52 5.13
C VAL A 84 14.57 13.99 5.49
N ASP A 85 15.20 14.84 4.68
CA ASP A 85 15.10 16.28 4.86
C ASP A 85 13.68 16.72 4.50
N VAL A 86 12.95 17.27 5.46
CA VAL A 86 11.58 17.74 5.26
C VAL A 86 11.49 18.97 4.36
N SER A 87 12.61 19.63 4.06
CA SER A 87 12.68 20.66 3.03
C SER A 87 12.80 20.09 1.61
N SER A 88 12.89 18.76 1.49
CA SER A 88 12.98 18.01 0.24
C SER A 88 12.05 16.80 0.24
N THR A 89 10.91 16.83 0.94
CA THR A 89 9.91 15.78 0.76
C THR A 89 9.32 15.85 -0.65
N HIS A 90 9.52 16.97 -1.35
CA HIS A 90 9.01 17.23 -2.68
C HIS A 90 7.47 17.12 -2.77
N SER A 91 6.82 17.23 -1.61
CA SER A 91 5.41 17.47 -1.46
C SER A 91 5.20 18.95 -1.21
N VAL A 92 4.41 19.62 -2.06
CA VAL A 92 4.17 21.06 -1.92
C VAL A 92 3.48 21.39 -0.58
N SER A 93 2.57 20.53 -0.14
CA SER A 93 1.85 20.72 1.13
C SER A 93 2.75 20.44 2.32
N TYR A 94 3.60 19.41 2.24
CA TYR A 94 4.42 18.97 3.35
C TYR A 94 5.70 19.80 3.54
N ASP A 95 6.34 20.24 2.45
CA ASP A 95 7.50 21.14 2.47
C ASP A 95 7.13 22.54 3.02
N ALA A 96 5.84 22.91 2.98
CA ALA A 96 5.34 24.18 3.53
C ALA A 96 5.07 24.12 5.05
N LEU A 97 5.20 22.96 5.69
CA LEU A 97 4.95 22.79 7.11
C LEU A 97 6.07 23.39 7.95
N ASP A 98 5.70 23.83 9.16
CA ASP A 98 6.70 24.15 10.18
C ASP A 98 7.44 22.87 10.61
N PRO A 99 8.77 22.74 10.38
CA PRO A 99 9.54 21.55 10.75
C PRO A 99 9.44 21.24 12.25
N SER A 100 9.16 22.23 13.10
CA SER A 100 8.98 22.04 14.54
C SER A 100 7.76 21.17 14.89
N LYS A 101 6.83 20.95 13.95
CA LYS A 101 5.66 20.06 14.08
C LYS A 101 5.90 18.64 13.59
N LEU A 102 7.02 18.39 12.91
CA LEU A 102 7.31 17.10 12.30
C LEU A 102 8.13 16.22 13.24
N ARG A 103 7.74 14.96 13.38
CA ARG A 103 8.38 13.98 14.26
C ARG A 103 8.47 12.63 13.57
N THR A 104 9.48 11.84 13.92
CA THR A 104 9.51 10.42 13.55
C THR A 104 8.44 9.65 14.32
N LEU A 105 8.04 8.47 13.81
CA LEU A 105 7.05 7.64 14.49
C LEU A 105 7.52 7.27 15.91
N GLY A 106 8.79 6.90 16.08
CA GLY A 106 9.37 6.61 17.39
C GLY A 106 9.29 7.78 18.38
N GLU A 107 9.54 9.01 17.94
CA GLU A 107 9.40 10.22 18.77
C GLU A 107 7.94 10.46 19.18
N ILE A 108 6.98 10.25 18.27
CA ILE A 108 5.55 10.37 18.59
C ILE A 108 5.14 9.29 19.59
N VAL A 109 5.54 8.04 19.38
CA VAL A 109 5.27 6.94 20.34
C VAL A 109 5.78 7.28 21.73
N ASN A 110 6.99 7.82 21.83
CA ASN A 110 7.56 8.25 23.11
C ASN A 110 6.81 9.44 23.72
N ALA A 111 6.53 10.48 22.92
CA ALA A 111 5.84 11.68 23.37
C ALA A 111 4.41 11.41 23.87
N MET A 112 3.73 10.41 23.28
CA MET A 112 2.39 9.99 23.70
C MET A 112 2.44 9.02 24.90
N GLY A 113 3.61 8.63 25.39
CA GLY A 113 3.76 7.68 26.50
C GLY A 113 3.41 6.23 26.12
N HIS A 114 3.50 5.89 24.83
CA HIS A 114 3.19 4.57 24.30
C HIS A 114 4.43 3.68 24.07
N THR A 115 5.59 4.06 24.62
CA THR A 115 6.79 3.21 24.57
C THR A 115 6.51 1.82 25.12
N GLY A 116 6.85 0.78 24.35
CA GLY A 116 6.56 -0.62 24.70
C GLY A 116 5.15 -1.09 24.34
N ARG A 117 4.31 -0.21 23.78
CA ARG A 117 3.03 -0.59 23.17
C ARG A 117 3.15 -0.73 21.66
N THR A 118 2.42 -1.70 21.13
CA THR A 118 2.21 -1.85 19.69
C THR A 118 0.99 -1.03 19.26
N ILE A 119 1.14 -0.33 18.14
CA ILE A 119 0.09 0.34 17.40
C ILE A 119 -0.66 -0.74 16.59
N ASP A 120 -1.94 -0.89 16.87
CA ASP A 120 -2.78 -1.89 16.22
C ASP A 120 -3.11 -1.50 14.78
N ILE A 121 -3.35 -0.21 14.52
CA ILE A 121 -3.48 0.36 13.18
C ILE A 121 -2.68 1.65 13.10
N LEU A 122 -1.78 1.72 12.13
CA LEU A 122 -1.18 2.96 11.67
C LEU A 122 -1.80 3.32 10.32
N ARG A 123 -2.66 4.35 10.31
CA ARG A 123 -3.25 4.93 9.12
C ARG A 123 -2.42 6.14 8.67
N LEU A 124 -1.99 6.14 7.40
CA LEU A 124 -1.14 7.14 6.78
C LEU A 124 -1.80 7.72 5.53
N ASP A 125 -2.04 9.01 5.55
CA ASP A 125 -2.54 9.82 4.44
C ASP A 125 -1.95 11.23 4.58
N CYS A 126 -0.64 11.35 4.37
CA CYS A 126 0.14 12.56 4.69
C CYS A 126 0.73 13.23 3.44
N GLU A 127 0.07 13.07 2.29
CA GLU A 127 0.30 13.85 1.07
C GLU A 127 1.77 13.84 0.60
N GLY A 128 2.48 12.72 0.77
CA GLY A 128 3.85 12.50 0.30
C GLY A 128 4.86 12.08 1.38
N CYS A 129 4.52 12.19 2.66
CA CYS A 129 5.41 11.73 3.73
C CYS A 129 5.53 10.18 3.80
N GLU A 130 4.62 9.46 3.15
CA GLU A 130 4.44 8.02 3.28
C GLU A 130 5.72 7.27 2.92
N TRP A 131 6.39 7.64 1.84
CA TRP A 131 7.57 6.92 1.35
C TRP A 131 8.73 6.96 2.34
N GLY A 132 9.04 8.13 2.87
CA GLY A 132 10.08 8.31 3.88
C GLY A 132 9.75 7.59 5.19
N VAL A 133 8.50 7.72 5.65
CA VAL A 133 8.01 7.06 6.86
C VAL A 133 8.04 5.53 6.71
N LEU A 134 7.54 5.00 5.59
CA LEU A 134 7.52 3.57 5.32
C LEU A 134 8.94 3.00 5.19
N LYS A 135 9.87 3.74 4.55
CA LYS A 135 11.28 3.35 4.52
C LYS A 135 11.85 3.23 5.92
N GLN A 136 11.71 4.27 6.77
CA GLN A 136 12.19 4.19 8.16
C GLN A 136 11.55 3.03 8.91
N LEU A 137 10.22 2.91 8.85
CA LEU A 137 9.46 1.89 9.57
C LEU A 137 9.86 0.48 9.13
N ALA A 138 9.94 0.25 7.82
CA ALA A 138 10.16 -1.08 7.28
C ALA A 138 11.62 -1.52 7.32
N CYS A 139 12.58 -0.59 7.15
CA CYS A 139 14.01 -0.89 7.14
C CYS A 139 14.63 -0.91 8.55
N SER A 140 13.86 -0.67 9.61
CA SER A 140 14.36 -0.63 11.00
C SER A 140 13.56 -1.54 11.95
N SER A 141 13.96 -1.55 13.22
CA SER A 141 13.20 -2.25 14.27
C SER A 141 11.84 -1.62 14.57
N GLU A 142 11.56 -0.40 14.08
CA GLU A 142 10.26 0.25 14.21
C GLU A 142 9.13 -0.53 13.53
N SER A 143 9.46 -1.44 12.61
CA SER A 143 8.51 -2.37 12.01
C SER A 143 7.74 -3.21 13.03
N GLN A 144 8.29 -3.40 14.24
CA GLN A 144 7.63 -4.12 15.34
C GLN A 144 6.65 -3.24 16.14
N LEU A 145 6.65 -1.93 15.91
CA LEU A 145 5.73 -0.99 16.56
C LEU A 145 4.32 -1.10 15.99
N VAL A 146 4.11 -1.70 14.82
CA VAL A 146 2.84 -1.68 14.09
C VAL A 146 2.38 -3.09 13.71
N ASN A 147 1.11 -3.40 13.98
CA ASN A 147 0.48 -4.66 13.59
C ASN A 147 -0.13 -4.59 12.18
N GLN A 148 -0.75 -3.46 11.84
CA GLN A 148 -1.43 -3.25 10.57
C GLN A 148 -1.18 -1.84 10.04
N LEU A 149 -0.79 -1.76 8.77
CA LEU A 149 -0.65 -0.51 8.05
C LEU A 149 -1.90 -0.28 7.19
N MET A 150 -2.41 0.94 7.19
CA MET A 150 -3.39 1.44 6.22
C MET A 150 -2.77 2.67 5.59
N VAL A 151 -2.53 2.66 4.28
CA VAL A 151 -1.78 3.73 3.62
C VAL A 151 -2.52 4.19 2.38
N GLU A 152 -2.75 5.49 2.24
CA GLU A 152 -3.00 6.13 0.96
C GLU A 152 -1.65 6.41 0.28
N MET A 153 -1.31 5.60 -0.71
CA MET A 153 -0.07 5.77 -1.46
C MET A 153 -0.24 6.87 -2.49
N HIS A 154 0.50 7.96 -2.30
CA HIS A 154 0.60 9.07 -3.21
C HIS A 154 1.70 8.80 -4.26
N PHE A 155 1.28 8.53 -5.51
CA PHE A 155 2.19 8.31 -6.64
C PHE A 155 2.44 9.55 -7.51
N GLN A 156 2.00 10.72 -7.05
CA GLN A 156 2.07 11.97 -7.77
C GLN A 156 3.40 12.71 -7.52
N LYS A 157 3.89 13.41 -8.54
CA LYS A 157 5.10 14.23 -8.45
C LYS A 157 5.02 15.30 -7.35
N ASN A 158 3.89 15.99 -7.25
CA ASN A 158 3.66 17.05 -6.26
C ASN A 158 3.38 16.53 -4.85
N LEU A 159 3.31 15.20 -4.66
CA LEU A 159 3.04 14.52 -3.40
C LEU A 159 4.15 13.50 -3.10
N GLY A 160 5.40 13.92 -3.31
CA GLY A 160 6.57 13.19 -2.82
C GLY A 160 7.25 12.21 -3.76
N LEU A 161 6.98 12.24 -5.07
CA LEU A 161 7.73 11.51 -6.11
C LEU A 161 8.25 12.44 -7.22
N ALA A 162 8.95 13.53 -6.88
CA ALA A 162 9.34 14.54 -7.86
C ALA A 162 10.69 14.31 -8.53
N THR A 163 11.58 13.59 -7.87
CA THR A 163 12.97 13.38 -8.25
C THR A 163 13.31 11.88 -8.34
N ASP A 164 14.45 11.57 -8.95
CA ASP A 164 14.96 10.19 -8.99
C ASP A 164 15.27 9.67 -7.57
N ASP A 165 15.72 10.52 -6.66
CA ASP A 165 16.00 10.15 -5.26
C ASP A 165 14.70 9.76 -4.53
N ASP A 166 13.59 10.45 -4.79
CA ASP A 166 12.27 10.08 -4.24
C ASP A 166 11.82 8.70 -4.70
N ILE A 167 12.04 8.40 -5.99
CA ILE A 167 11.74 7.09 -6.57
C ILE A 167 12.60 6.01 -5.90
N LEU A 168 13.88 6.29 -5.62
CA LEU A 168 14.76 5.37 -4.90
C LEU A 168 14.30 5.18 -3.45
N ILE A 169 13.84 6.22 -2.75
CA ILE A 169 13.26 6.11 -1.41
C ILE A 169 12.01 5.23 -1.43
N ALA A 170 11.11 5.43 -2.38
CA ALA A 170 9.93 4.60 -2.54
C ALA A 170 10.28 3.14 -2.85
N ALA A 171 11.26 2.90 -3.73
CA ALA A 171 11.74 1.56 -4.06
C ALA A 171 12.36 0.85 -2.85
N ASP A 172 13.17 1.57 -2.05
CA ASP A 172 13.73 1.08 -0.80
C ASP A 172 12.62 0.75 0.21
N ALA A 173 11.62 1.62 0.35
CA ALA A 173 10.48 1.40 1.23
C ALA A 173 9.74 0.10 0.87
N ILE A 174 9.41 -0.10 -0.41
CA ILE A 174 8.76 -1.31 -0.91
C ILE A 174 9.63 -2.54 -0.63
N THR A 175 10.93 -2.48 -0.95
CA THR A 175 11.86 -3.58 -0.72
C THR A 175 11.93 -3.95 0.76
N CYS A 176 12.01 -2.97 1.65
CA CYS A 176 12.01 -3.21 3.09
C CYS A 176 10.67 -3.74 3.60
N LEU A 177 9.55 -3.27 3.05
CA LEU A 177 8.23 -3.80 3.39
C LEU A 177 8.16 -5.30 3.06
N GLU A 178 8.63 -5.69 1.87
CA GLU A 178 8.69 -7.09 1.44
C GLU A 178 9.64 -7.92 2.31
N ASN A 179 10.85 -7.42 2.60
CA ASN A 179 11.83 -8.10 3.46
C ASN A 179 11.29 -8.30 4.88
N ALA A 180 10.54 -7.33 5.39
CA ALA A 180 9.87 -7.44 6.67
C ALA A 180 8.59 -8.32 6.59
N ARG A 181 8.23 -8.82 5.41
CA ARG A 181 7.05 -9.66 5.14
C ARG A 181 5.72 -8.95 5.39
N TRP A 182 5.65 -7.65 5.11
CA TRP A 182 4.36 -6.99 4.95
C TRP A 182 3.70 -7.48 3.65
N GLY A 183 2.53 -8.09 3.77
CA GLY A 183 1.70 -8.53 2.67
C GLY A 183 0.43 -7.70 2.56
N ILE A 184 -0.04 -7.52 1.34
CA ILE A 184 -1.27 -6.78 1.02
C ILE A 184 -2.48 -7.61 1.46
N ALA A 185 -3.26 -7.07 2.39
CA ALA A 185 -4.53 -7.64 2.84
C ALA A 185 -5.73 -7.09 2.06
N SER A 186 -5.64 -5.83 1.64
CA SER A 186 -6.57 -5.21 0.70
C SER A 186 -5.90 -4.08 -0.08
N MET A 187 -6.38 -3.86 -1.30
CA MET A 187 -5.96 -2.77 -2.16
C MET A 187 -7.21 -2.17 -2.81
N GLU A 188 -7.38 -0.86 -2.71
CA GLU A 188 -8.51 -0.15 -3.26
C GLU A 188 -8.04 1.06 -4.06
N LYS A 189 -8.59 1.17 -5.27
CA LYS A 189 -8.26 2.24 -6.21
C LYS A 189 -9.07 3.49 -5.87
N SER A 190 -8.40 4.64 -5.82
CA SER A 190 -9.05 5.95 -5.78
C SER A 190 -8.65 6.75 -7.01
N GLY A 191 -9.60 7.48 -7.61
CA GLY A 191 -9.35 8.30 -8.78
C GLY A 191 -8.55 9.56 -8.40
N CYS A 192 -7.54 9.93 -9.19
CA CYS A 192 -6.88 11.22 -9.07
C CYS A 192 -7.47 12.24 -10.07
N GLY A 193 -7.27 13.53 -9.82
CA GLY A 193 -7.60 14.57 -10.78
C GLY A 193 -6.71 14.48 -12.05
N PRO A 194 -7.19 14.92 -13.23
CA PRO A 194 -6.39 14.88 -14.47
C PRO A 194 -5.08 15.68 -14.42
N LYS A 195 -4.99 16.68 -13.53
CA LYS A 195 -3.79 17.52 -13.36
C LYS A 195 -2.63 16.78 -12.69
N ASP A 196 -2.94 15.73 -11.93
CA ASP A 196 -1.97 14.97 -11.16
C ASP A 196 -1.45 13.73 -11.92
N ALA A 197 -2.02 13.44 -13.09
CA ALA A 197 -1.74 12.25 -13.89
C ALA A 197 -0.55 12.38 -14.86
N GLN A 198 0.34 13.37 -14.70
CA GLN A 198 1.34 13.73 -15.73
C GLN A 198 2.45 12.68 -16.01
N TYR A 199 2.50 11.55 -15.29
CA TYR A 199 3.51 10.49 -15.47
C TYR A 199 2.98 9.12 -15.90
N ILE A 200 1.82 9.09 -16.57
CA ILE A 200 1.22 7.88 -17.15
C ILE A 200 2.28 6.97 -17.81
N ASP A 201 3.22 7.46 -18.62
CA ASP A 201 4.08 6.53 -19.39
C ASP A 201 5.24 5.86 -18.61
N SER A 202 5.77 6.49 -17.56
CA SER A 202 6.93 5.95 -16.82
C SER A 202 6.52 5.18 -15.58
N ALA A 203 5.49 5.66 -14.86
CA ALA A 203 4.94 4.98 -13.70
C ALA A 203 4.21 3.69 -14.11
N LEU A 204 3.53 3.67 -15.28
CA LEU A 204 2.85 2.47 -15.79
C LEU A 204 3.76 1.27 -16.07
N LYS A 205 5.08 1.46 -16.13
CA LYS A 205 6.05 0.35 -16.24
C LYS A 205 6.13 -0.49 -14.97
N PHE A 206 5.73 0.07 -13.83
CA PHE A 206 5.80 -0.56 -12.50
C PHE A 206 4.42 -0.63 -11.82
N ILE A 207 3.58 0.40 -12.01
CA ILE A 207 2.23 0.53 -11.47
C ILE A 207 1.25 0.20 -12.58
N ARG A 208 0.66 -0.99 -12.57
CA ARG A 208 -0.15 -1.50 -13.70
C ARG A 208 -1.53 -0.84 -13.84
N ASN A 209 -1.75 0.32 -13.22
CA ASN A 209 -3.03 1.00 -13.23
C ASN A 209 -2.85 2.54 -13.23
N PRO A 210 -3.64 3.30 -14.02
CA PRO A 210 -3.61 4.77 -14.07
C PRO A 210 -4.13 5.48 -12.80
N TYR A 211 -4.58 4.76 -11.77
CA TYR A 211 -4.98 5.34 -10.49
C TYR A 211 -3.73 5.61 -9.62
N PHE A 212 -3.41 6.89 -9.46
CA PHE A 212 -2.26 7.41 -8.71
C PHE A 212 -2.49 7.49 -7.19
N LEU A 213 -3.70 7.15 -6.73
CA LEU A 213 -4.05 7.01 -5.32
C LEU A 213 -4.46 5.57 -5.06
N GLN A 214 -3.72 4.88 -4.19
CA GLN A 214 -4.05 3.52 -3.78
C GLN A 214 -4.13 3.42 -2.27
N HIS A 215 -5.27 2.96 -1.79
CA HIS A 215 -5.45 2.58 -0.41
C HIS A 215 -5.01 1.15 -0.22
N ILE A 216 -3.92 0.95 0.50
CA ILE A 216 -3.33 -0.36 0.75
C ILE A 216 -3.39 -0.64 2.24
N THR A 217 -3.99 -1.77 2.59
CA THR A 217 -3.89 -2.32 3.93
C THR A 217 -2.90 -3.46 3.92
N MET A 218 -1.93 -3.44 4.84
CA MET A 218 -0.89 -4.46 4.94
C MET A 218 -0.84 -5.09 6.33
N LYS A 219 -0.45 -6.37 6.36
CA LYS A 219 -0.19 -7.14 7.57
C LYS A 219 1.02 -8.06 7.41
N ARG A 220 1.57 -8.53 8.53
CA ARG A 220 2.60 -9.56 8.50
C ARG A 220 2.08 -10.85 7.90
N LEU A 221 2.76 -11.33 6.86
CA LEU A 221 2.53 -12.66 6.32
C LEU A 221 3.14 -13.71 7.25
N PRO A 222 2.38 -14.76 7.60
CA PRO A 222 2.94 -15.95 8.25
C PRO A 222 4.13 -16.51 7.46
N GLN A 223 5.04 -17.20 8.14
CA GLN A 223 6.29 -17.69 7.53
C GLN A 223 6.04 -18.72 6.43
N GLU A 224 4.95 -19.47 6.55
CA GLU A 224 4.51 -20.48 5.59
C GLU A 224 3.88 -19.90 4.31
N GLN A 225 3.48 -18.62 4.32
CA GLN A 225 2.90 -17.97 3.16
C GLN A 225 4.00 -17.38 2.27
N LYS A 226 3.76 -17.32 0.96
CA LYS A 226 4.70 -16.64 0.04
C LYS A 226 4.42 -15.14 -0.01
N THR A 227 5.46 -14.34 -0.15
CA THR A 227 5.34 -12.90 -0.43
C THR A 227 4.83 -12.65 -1.85
N SER A 228 4.39 -11.41 -2.12
CA SER A 228 4.06 -10.95 -3.47
C SER A 228 5.18 -11.21 -4.47
N TRP A 229 6.42 -10.93 -4.07
CA TRP A 229 7.61 -11.13 -4.90
C TRP A 229 7.89 -12.61 -5.17
N GLU A 230 7.75 -13.48 -4.16
CA GLU A 230 7.92 -14.93 -4.34
C GLU A 230 6.85 -15.51 -5.27
N LEU A 231 5.59 -15.06 -5.15
CA LEU A 231 4.51 -15.45 -6.04
C LEU A 231 4.71 -14.93 -7.47
N PHE A 232 5.24 -13.71 -7.61
CA PHE A 232 5.64 -13.18 -8.91
C PHE A 232 6.79 -14.00 -9.53
N GLY A 233 7.78 -14.38 -8.73
CA GLY A 233 8.87 -15.27 -9.11
C GLY A 233 8.37 -16.62 -9.63
N ASP A 234 7.43 -17.26 -8.93
CA ASP A 234 6.75 -18.48 -9.37
C ASP A 234 6.06 -18.27 -10.74
N TYR A 235 5.32 -17.16 -10.90
CA TYR A 235 4.63 -16.82 -12.15
C TYR A 235 5.61 -16.63 -13.31
N VAL A 236 6.67 -15.84 -13.12
CA VAL A 236 7.70 -15.59 -14.15
C VAL A 236 8.39 -16.89 -14.52
N THR A 237 8.75 -17.72 -13.53
CA THR A 237 9.45 -18.99 -13.74
C THR A 237 8.59 -19.97 -14.53
N ALA A 238 7.32 -20.15 -14.13
CA ALA A 238 6.39 -21.04 -14.83
C ALA A 238 6.06 -20.54 -16.24
N THR A 239 5.92 -19.21 -16.42
CA THR A 239 5.70 -18.60 -17.74
C THR A 239 6.89 -18.77 -18.67
N ARG A 240 8.11 -18.62 -18.14
CA ARG A 240 9.35 -18.85 -18.87
C ARG A 240 9.46 -20.31 -19.29
N ALA A 241 9.28 -21.25 -18.37
CA ALA A 241 9.36 -22.69 -18.65
C ALA A 241 8.36 -23.12 -19.74
N ALA A 242 7.11 -22.64 -19.67
CA ALA A 242 6.11 -22.92 -20.70
C ALA A 242 6.46 -22.31 -22.07
N SER A 243 6.99 -21.09 -22.09
CA SER A 243 7.36 -20.38 -23.33
C SER A 243 8.60 -20.95 -24.00
N GLU A 244 9.63 -21.28 -23.21
CA GLU A 244 10.86 -21.92 -23.69
C GLU A 244 10.54 -23.30 -24.28
N TYR A 245 9.79 -24.13 -23.54
CA TYR A 245 9.37 -25.44 -24.03
C TYR A 245 8.52 -25.35 -25.31
N PHE A 246 7.58 -24.40 -25.37
CA PHE A 246 6.81 -24.16 -26.59
C PHE A 246 7.73 -23.81 -27.77
N SER A 247 8.70 -22.92 -27.55
CA SER A 247 9.63 -22.46 -28.59
C SER A 247 10.52 -23.59 -29.12
N GLU A 248 10.96 -24.49 -28.24
CA GLU A 248 11.75 -25.67 -28.59
C GLU A 248 10.96 -26.64 -29.49
N GLN A 249 9.71 -26.91 -29.14
CA GLN A 249 8.85 -27.86 -29.85
C GLN A 249 8.21 -27.25 -31.12
N TYR A 250 7.98 -25.94 -31.12
CA TYR A 250 7.34 -25.19 -32.21
C TYR A 250 8.03 -25.42 -33.56
N GLN A 251 9.36 -25.43 -33.60
CA GLN A 251 10.14 -25.61 -34.83
C GLN A 251 9.94 -27.01 -35.45
N GLN A 252 9.65 -28.03 -34.61
CA GLN A 252 9.55 -29.42 -35.04
C GLN A 252 8.11 -29.86 -35.30
N HIS A 253 7.15 -29.29 -34.58
CA HIS A 253 5.76 -29.77 -34.55
C HIS A 253 4.72 -28.70 -34.93
N GLY A 254 5.16 -27.48 -35.23
CA GLY A 254 4.31 -26.36 -35.63
C GLY A 254 3.61 -25.67 -34.46
N TYR A 255 2.79 -24.66 -34.78
CA TYR A 255 2.21 -23.73 -33.80
C TYR A 255 1.07 -24.29 -32.94
N ASP A 256 0.52 -25.46 -33.28
CA ASP A 256 -0.69 -26.00 -32.66
C ASP A 256 -0.35 -27.21 -31.78
N PRO A 257 -0.23 -27.03 -30.44
CA PRO A 257 0.13 -28.11 -29.51
C PRO A 257 -0.86 -29.27 -29.49
N SER A 258 -2.10 -29.09 -29.96
CA SER A 258 -3.07 -30.17 -30.04
C SER A 258 -2.71 -31.24 -31.07
N LYS A 259 -1.85 -30.89 -32.04
CA LYS A 259 -1.37 -31.77 -33.12
C LYS A 259 0.01 -32.39 -32.84
N TRP A 260 0.63 -32.03 -31.72
CA TRP A 260 1.96 -32.54 -31.36
C TRP A 260 1.89 -34.03 -30.99
N PRO A 261 3.00 -34.78 -31.15
CA PRO A 261 3.09 -36.15 -30.66
C PRO A 261 2.77 -36.25 -29.15
N PRO A 262 2.28 -37.41 -28.66
CA PRO A 262 1.79 -37.52 -27.28
C PRO A 262 2.77 -37.08 -26.20
N VAL A 263 4.06 -37.40 -26.36
CA VAL A 263 5.10 -37.06 -25.38
C VAL A 263 5.28 -35.54 -25.25
N PRO A 264 5.66 -34.78 -26.32
CA PRO A 264 5.82 -33.34 -26.21
C PRO A 264 4.53 -32.60 -25.90
N LYS A 265 3.38 -33.13 -26.34
CA LYS A 265 2.07 -32.58 -25.96
C LYS A 265 1.84 -32.68 -24.45
N ASN A 266 2.06 -33.85 -23.85
CA ASN A 266 1.83 -34.05 -22.42
C ASN A 266 2.75 -33.16 -21.57
N GLU A 267 4.03 -33.04 -21.95
CA GLU A 267 4.98 -32.16 -21.27
C GLU A 267 4.63 -30.67 -21.38
N TYR A 268 4.09 -30.25 -22.53
CA TYR A 268 3.54 -28.91 -22.72
C TYR A 268 2.32 -28.68 -21.82
N ASP A 269 1.38 -29.63 -21.77
CA ASP A 269 0.17 -29.53 -20.95
C ASP A 269 0.48 -29.43 -19.45
N VAL A 270 1.49 -30.16 -18.95
CA VAL A 270 1.97 -30.05 -17.56
C VAL A 270 2.48 -28.63 -17.28
N ARG A 271 3.39 -28.09 -18.10
CA ARG A 271 3.94 -26.74 -17.91
C ARG A 271 2.88 -25.65 -18.03
N ARG A 272 1.91 -25.83 -18.94
CA ARG A 272 0.75 -24.95 -19.07
C ARG A 272 -0.08 -24.97 -17.79
N MET A 273 -0.29 -26.14 -17.19
CA MET A 273 -1.01 -26.27 -15.92
C MET A 273 -0.25 -25.60 -14.77
N GLU A 274 1.06 -25.82 -14.66
CA GLU A 274 1.91 -25.15 -13.65
C GLU A 274 1.85 -23.63 -13.78
N LYS A 275 1.96 -23.09 -15.00
CA LYS A 275 1.76 -21.67 -15.29
C LYS A 275 0.37 -21.21 -14.85
N HIS A 276 -0.68 -21.98 -15.15
CA HIS A 276 -2.05 -21.62 -14.77
C HIS A 276 -2.23 -21.55 -13.25
N VAL A 277 -1.67 -22.51 -12.50
CA VAL A 277 -1.69 -22.51 -11.03
C VAL A 277 -0.92 -21.30 -10.47
N ALA A 278 0.24 -20.97 -11.04
CA ALA A 278 1.01 -19.80 -10.61
C ALA A 278 0.25 -18.48 -10.85
N ILE A 279 -0.40 -18.37 -12.01
CA ILE A 279 -1.29 -17.24 -12.35
C ILE A 279 -2.43 -17.13 -11.32
N GLN A 280 -3.16 -18.21 -11.04
CA GLN A 280 -4.28 -18.19 -10.10
C GLN A 280 -3.88 -17.76 -8.68
N ARG A 281 -2.63 -18.01 -8.27
CA ARG A 281 -2.11 -17.56 -6.97
C ARG A 281 -1.67 -16.10 -6.97
N TYR A 282 -1.09 -15.61 -8.05
CA TYR A 282 -0.54 -14.27 -8.14
C TYR A 282 -1.58 -13.20 -8.51
N GLN A 283 -2.50 -13.50 -9.45
CA GLN A 283 -3.47 -12.51 -9.98
C GLN A 283 -4.36 -11.85 -8.92
N PRO A 284 -4.93 -12.57 -7.93
CA PRO A 284 -5.86 -11.95 -6.98
C PRO A 284 -5.25 -10.81 -6.14
N LEU A 285 -3.93 -10.76 -6.01
CA LEU A 285 -3.24 -9.70 -5.24
C LEU A 285 -3.31 -8.32 -5.89
N TYR A 286 -3.52 -8.25 -7.21
CA TYR A 286 -3.43 -7.00 -7.98
C TYR A 286 -4.68 -6.72 -8.81
N GLY A 287 -5.78 -7.44 -8.55
CA GLY A 287 -7.01 -7.41 -9.36
C GLY A 287 -6.88 -8.23 -10.65
N ASP A 288 -8.00 -8.38 -11.37
CA ASP A 288 -7.99 -9.08 -12.65
C ASP A 288 -6.99 -8.41 -13.62
N PHE A 289 -6.03 -9.18 -14.12
CA PHE A 289 -5.15 -8.73 -15.23
C PHE A 289 -5.93 -8.36 -16.50
N PHE A 290 -7.19 -8.80 -16.56
CA PHE A 290 -8.12 -8.59 -17.65
C PHE A 290 -9.28 -7.70 -17.17
N GLU A 291 -9.00 -6.48 -16.73
CA GLU A 291 -10.07 -5.49 -16.57
C GLU A 291 -10.63 -5.13 -17.96
N PRO A 292 -11.92 -5.38 -18.25
CA PRO A 292 -12.55 -5.03 -19.53
C PRO A 292 -12.66 -3.51 -19.76
N ASP A 293 -12.49 -2.72 -18.68
CA ASP A 293 -12.56 -1.27 -18.70
C ASP A 293 -11.26 -0.60 -19.19
N PHE A 294 -10.27 -1.40 -19.57
CA PHE A 294 -9.13 -0.95 -20.36
C PHE A 294 -9.58 -0.67 -21.81
N LYS A 295 -10.35 0.40 -22.01
CA LYS A 295 -10.34 1.06 -23.31
C LYS A 295 -8.96 1.69 -23.44
N ALA A 296 -8.16 1.14 -24.36
CA ALA A 296 -6.94 1.78 -24.80
C ALA A 296 -7.20 3.28 -25.03
N PHE A 297 -6.21 4.10 -24.72
CA PHE A 297 -6.21 5.57 -24.83
C PHE A 297 -6.56 6.11 -26.24
N ASP A 298 -6.87 5.26 -27.21
CA ASP A 298 -7.37 5.59 -28.54
C ASP A 298 -8.83 6.09 -28.58
N THR A 299 -9.53 6.17 -27.44
CA THR A 299 -10.96 6.57 -27.40
C THR A 299 -11.26 7.90 -26.70
N TYR A 300 -10.26 8.63 -26.23
CA TYR A 300 -10.43 10.06 -25.95
C TYR A 300 -10.05 10.85 -27.21
N PRO A 301 -11.01 11.44 -27.94
CA PRO A 301 -10.67 12.33 -29.04
C PRO A 301 -9.96 13.54 -28.42
N LEU A 302 -8.64 13.58 -28.54
CA LEU A 302 -7.87 14.81 -28.48
C LEU A 302 -8.27 15.65 -29.69
N LYS A 303 -9.43 16.32 -29.60
CA LYS A 303 -9.69 17.47 -30.45
C LYS A 303 -8.77 18.57 -29.95
N GLY A 304 -7.71 18.82 -30.73
CA GLY A 304 -7.02 20.09 -30.70
C GLY A 304 -7.96 21.19 -31.20
N ASP A 305 -7.91 22.31 -30.51
CA ASP A 305 -7.84 23.62 -31.15
C ASP A 305 -6.40 24.13 -30.96
#